data_AF-A0A803QD05-F1
#
_entry.id   AF-A0A803QD05-F1
#
_cell.length_a   1.000
_cell.length_b   1.000
_cell.length_c   1.000
_cell.angle_alpha   90.00
_cell.angle_beta   90.00
_cell.angle_gamma   90.00
#
_symmetry.space_group_name_H-M   'P 1'
#
loop_
_entity.id
_entity.type
_entity.pdbx_description
1 polymer ?
#
loop_
_entity_poly.entity_id
_entity_poly.type
_entity_poly.pdbx_seq_one_letter_code
_entity_poly.pdbx_strand_id
1 'polypeptide(L)'
;MTMIGLLQRDSFLEDCLHEASLYQAPSSLRRLFATILVYCNPTNPRDLWERYEEEMSADLNSEEDSLSIVRNKVLKSISSTIESMGKDINSYQLLDEDISFDDAEEFQSREINNELGVEIPEEDIT
;
A
#
# COMPACT_ATOMS: atom_id res chain seq x y z
N MET A 1 -2.96 -30.30 3.31
CA MET A 1 -3.42 -28.97 2.87
C MET A 1 -3.40 -28.98 1.35
N THR A 2 -4.55 -29.04 0.67
CA THR A 2 -4.62 -29.20 -0.80
C THR A 2 -4.22 -27.90 -1.49
N MET A 3 -3.32 -27.96 -2.49
CA MET A 3 -2.80 -26.82 -3.25
C MET A 3 -3.89 -25.92 -3.85
N ILE A 4 -5.07 -26.49 -4.13
CA ILE A 4 -6.25 -25.78 -4.64
C ILE A 4 -6.71 -24.68 -3.67
N GLY A 5 -6.60 -24.90 -2.36
CA GLY A 5 -7.04 -23.94 -1.34
C GLY A 5 -6.06 -22.80 -1.07
N LEU A 6 -4.83 -22.85 -1.61
CA LEU A 6 -3.89 -21.73 -1.59
C LEU A 6 -4.14 -20.85 -2.81
N LEU A 7 -4.19 -21.45 -4.00
CA LEU A 7 -4.49 -20.73 -5.25
C LEU A 7 -5.81 -19.96 -5.21
N GLN A 8 -6.87 -20.56 -4.65
CA GLN A 8 -8.16 -19.87 -4.52
C GLN A 8 -8.11 -18.69 -3.52
N ARG A 9 -7.24 -18.75 -2.51
CA ARG A 9 -7.02 -17.63 -1.58
C ARG A 9 -6.23 -16.52 -2.26
N ASP A 10 -5.15 -16.84 -2.97
CA ASP A 10 -4.38 -15.86 -3.73
C ASP A 10 -5.27 -15.13 -4.76
N SER A 11 -6.13 -15.83 -5.48
CA SER A 11 -7.09 -15.18 -6.40
C SER A 11 -8.01 -14.21 -5.66
N PHE A 12 -8.53 -14.57 -4.48
CA PHE A 12 -9.36 -13.66 -3.69
C PHE A 12 -8.59 -12.43 -3.17
N LEU A 13 -7.31 -12.60 -2.81
CA LEU A 13 -6.45 -11.49 -2.39
C LEU A 13 -6.16 -10.55 -3.56
N GLU A 14 -5.91 -11.10 -4.75
CA GLU A 14 -5.73 -10.34 -5.98
C GLU A 14 -7.00 -9.56 -6.34
N ASP A 15 -8.18 -10.19 -6.32
CA ASP A 15 -9.46 -9.55 -6.57
C ASP A 15 -9.73 -8.43 -5.54
N CYS A 16 -9.41 -8.68 -4.27
CA CYS A 16 -9.58 -7.70 -3.20
C CYS A 16 -8.66 -6.48 -3.39
N LEU A 17 -7.39 -6.69 -3.74
CA LEU A 17 -6.47 -5.60 -4.08
C LEU A 17 -6.91 -4.86 -5.34
N HIS A 18 -7.45 -5.58 -6.32
CA HIS A 18 -7.95 -4.99 -7.55
C HIS A 18 -9.11 -4.04 -7.26
N GLU A 19 -10.15 -4.49 -6.55
CA GLU A 19 -11.25 -3.61 -6.13
C GLU A 19 -10.73 -2.43 -5.29
N ALA A 20 -9.84 -2.69 -4.34
CA ALA A 20 -9.27 -1.62 -3.53
C ALA A 20 -8.52 -0.58 -4.37
N SER A 21 -7.80 -0.99 -5.41
CA SER A 21 -7.08 -0.08 -6.31
C SER A 21 -8.01 0.88 -7.06
N LEU A 22 -9.26 0.47 -7.31
CA LEU A 22 -10.26 1.26 -8.03
C LEU A 22 -10.98 2.28 -7.14
N TYR A 23 -11.13 1.98 -5.84
CA TYR A 23 -12.01 2.75 -4.94
C TYR A 23 -11.30 3.37 -3.73
N GLN A 24 -10.14 2.85 -3.33
CA GLN A 24 -9.43 3.33 -2.15
C GLN A 24 -8.35 4.35 -2.50
N ALA A 25 -8.05 5.24 -1.55
CA ALA A 25 -6.88 6.09 -1.65
C ALA A 25 -5.59 5.23 -1.67
N PRO A 26 -4.54 5.65 -2.40
CA PRO A 26 -3.27 4.93 -2.45
C PRO A 26 -2.67 4.61 -1.07
N SER A 27 -2.82 5.52 -0.10
CA SER A 27 -2.36 5.29 1.29
C SER A 27 -3.11 4.18 2.03
N SER A 28 -4.38 3.96 1.70
CA SER A 28 -5.15 2.82 2.21
C SER A 28 -4.79 1.54 1.46
N LEU A 29 -4.55 1.62 0.15
CA LEU A 29 -4.08 0.50 -0.65
C LEU A 29 -2.72 -0.04 -0.14
N ARG A 30 -1.77 0.85 0.16
CA ARG A 30 -0.47 0.48 0.78
C ARG A 30 -0.64 -0.26 2.11
N ARG A 31 -1.57 0.20 2.97
CA ARG A 31 -1.88 -0.46 4.24
C ARG A 31 -2.53 -1.82 4.05
N LEU A 32 -3.45 -1.95 3.10
CA LEU A 32 -4.06 -3.23 2.75
C LEU A 32 -3.01 -4.22 2.24
N PHE A 33 -2.13 -3.78 1.35
CA PHE A 33 -1.03 -4.59 0.84
C PHE A 33 -0.11 -5.10 1.97
N ALA A 34 0.32 -4.21 2.88
CA ALA A 34 1.09 -4.59 4.06
C ALA A 34 0.36 -5.63 4.94
N THR A 35 -0.95 -5.47 5.12
CA THR A 35 -1.79 -6.41 5.88
C THR A 35 -1.85 -7.78 5.21
N ILE A 36 -1.98 -7.81 3.88
CA ILE A 36 -1.98 -9.05 3.09
C ILE A 36 -0.64 -9.78 3.22
N LEU A 37 0.48 -9.05 3.13
CA LEU A 37 1.81 -9.63 3.33
C LEU A 37 1.94 -10.30 4.70
N VAL A 38 1.55 -9.59 5.78
CA VAL A 38 1.72 -10.07 7.16
C VAL A 38 0.80 -11.24 7.51
N TYR A 39 -0.47 -11.19 7.12
CA TYR A 39 -1.48 -12.14 7.60
C TYR A 39 -1.87 -13.22 6.59
N CYS A 40 -1.79 -12.92 5.30
CA CYS A 40 -2.28 -13.82 4.26
C CYS A 40 -1.16 -14.62 3.59
N ASN A 41 0.09 -14.16 3.70
CA ASN A 41 1.29 -14.80 3.15
C ASN A 41 1.06 -15.22 1.68
N PRO A 42 0.90 -14.24 0.76
CA PRO A 42 0.59 -14.52 -0.64
C PRO A 42 1.68 -15.39 -1.26
N THR A 43 1.29 -16.21 -2.23
CA THR A 43 2.22 -17.14 -2.90
C THR A 43 3.32 -16.39 -3.65
N ASN A 44 3.01 -15.25 -4.27
CA ASN A 44 3.95 -14.42 -5.03
C ASN A 44 3.85 -12.93 -4.64
N PRO A 45 4.43 -12.51 -3.50
CA PRO A 45 4.35 -11.12 -3.05
C PRO A 45 5.02 -10.13 -4.02
N ARG A 46 6.02 -10.58 -4.77
CA ARG A 46 6.70 -9.79 -5.81
C ARG A 46 5.80 -9.44 -6.99
N ASP A 47 5.12 -10.43 -7.58
CA ASP A 47 4.19 -10.19 -8.71
C ASP A 47 3.09 -9.22 -8.31
N LEU A 48 2.59 -9.39 -7.08
CA LEU A 48 1.57 -8.52 -6.50
C LEU A 48 2.09 -7.08 -6.30
N TRP A 49 3.33 -6.93 -5.83
CA TRP A 49 3.98 -5.63 -5.73
C TRP A 49 4.10 -4.96 -7.11
N GLU A 50 4.66 -5.65 -8.11
CA GLU A 50 4.87 -5.09 -9.45
C GLU A 50 3.57 -4.69 -10.14
N ARG A 51 2.48 -5.42 -9.88
CA ARG A 51 1.16 -5.13 -10.45
C ARG A 51 0.51 -3.88 -9.88
N TYR A 52 0.67 -3.62 -8.59
CA TYR A 52 -0.03 -2.55 -7.87
C TYR A 52 0.88 -1.37 -7.48
N GLU A 53 2.16 -1.40 -7.87
CA GLU A 53 3.14 -0.35 -7.57
C GLU A 53 2.66 1.01 -8.07
N GLU A 54 2.12 1.08 -9.28
CA GLU A 54 1.66 2.33 -9.90
C GLU A 54 0.51 2.94 -9.09
N GLU A 55 -0.52 2.16 -8.77
CA GLU A 55 -1.67 2.60 -7.98
C GLU A 55 -1.29 2.94 -6.54
N MET A 56 -0.35 2.20 -5.94
CA MET A 56 0.19 2.49 -4.61
C MET A 56 1.07 3.75 -4.60
N SER A 57 1.56 4.20 -5.75
CA SER A 57 2.43 5.37 -5.86
C SER A 57 1.71 6.65 -6.31
N ALA A 58 0.44 6.55 -6.67
CA ALA A 58 -0.30 7.61 -7.36
C ALA A 58 -0.40 8.94 -6.57
N ASP A 59 -0.37 8.90 -5.22
CA ASP A 59 -0.37 10.08 -4.35
C ASP A 59 1.04 10.59 -3.98
N LEU A 60 2.09 9.82 -4.30
CA LEU A 60 3.48 10.12 -3.97
C LEU A 60 4.30 10.59 -5.20
N ASN A 61 3.72 10.47 -6.39
CA ASN A 61 4.33 10.88 -7.64
C ASN A 61 4.27 12.41 -7.79
N SER A 62 5.39 13.11 -7.57
CA SER A 62 5.54 14.52 -7.94
C SER A 62 6.21 14.63 -9.31
N GLU A 63 5.86 15.64 -10.11
CA GLU A 63 6.40 15.84 -11.47
C GLU A 63 7.94 15.95 -11.55
N GLU A 64 8.60 16.19 -10.42
CA GLU A 64 10.06 16.31 -10.31
C GLU A 64 10.75 15.06 -9.75
N ASP A 65 10.00 14.11 -9.19
CA ASP A 65 10.59 12.92 -8.56
C ASP A 65 10.95 11.86 -9.60
N SER A 66 12.12 11.25 -9.45
CA SER A 66 12.48 10.05 -10.21
C SER A 66 11.66 8.84 -9.76
N LEU A 67 11.36 7.90 -10.68
CA LEU A 67 10.63 6.66 -10.36
C LEU A 67 11.22 5.90 -9.17
N SER A 68 12.55 5.90 -9.02
CA SER A 68 13.24 5.27 -7.89
C SER A 68 12.91 5.93 -6.54
N ILE A 69 12.77 7.26 -6.52
CA ILE A 69 12.42 8.03 -5.32
C ILE A 69 10.97 7.72 -4.92
N VAL A 70 10.06 7.78 -5.90
CA VAL A 70 8.64 7.45 -5.69
C VAL A 70 8.49 6.01 -5.17
N ARG A 71 9.19 5.05 -5.79
CA ARG A 71 9.23 3.66 -5.35
C ARG A 71 9.72 3.53 -3.91
N ASN A 72 10.80 4.22 -3.55
CA ASN A 72 11.33 4.20 -2.18
C ASN A 72 10.31 4.76 -1.17
N LYS A 73 9.63 5.87 -1.49
CA LYS A 73 8.57 6.45 -0.63
C LYS A 73 7.44 5.43 -0.37
N VAL A 74 6.99 4.72 -1.40
CA VAL A 74 5.97 3.67 -1.26
C VAL A 74 6.47 2.52 -0.39
N LEU A 75 7.67 2.00 -0.66
CA LEU A 75 8.28 0.92 0.10
C LEU A 75 8.49 1.32 1.57
N LYS A 76 8.90 2.56 1.85
CA LYS A 76 9.05 3.09 3.21
C LYS A 76 7.72 3.13 3.96
N SER A 77 6.66 3.58 3.29
CA SER A 77 5.30 3.58 3.86
C SER A 77 4.81 2.17 4.19
N ILE A 78 5.08 1.20 3.32
CA ILE A 78 4.73 -0.21 3.55
C ILE A 78 5.58 -0.80 4.67
N SER A 79 6.90 -0.55 4.67
CA SER A 79 7.82 -1.01 5.71
C SER A 79 7.37 -0.55 7.08
N SER A 80 7.11 0.74 7.25
CA SER A 80 6.63 1.29 8.53
C SER A 80 5.36 0.59 9.03
N THR A 81 4.46 0.23 8.12
CA THR A 81 3.23 -0.51 8.45
C THR A 81 3.53 -1.94 8.88
N ILE A 82 4.46 -2.62 8.20
CA ILE A 82 4.91 -3.99 8.50
C ILE A 82 5.70 -4.04 9.82
N GLU A 83 6.58 -3.07 10.07
CA GLU A 83 7.38 -2.92 11.29
C GLU A 83 6.50 -2.65 12.50
N SER A 84 5.44 -1.84 12.34
CA SER A 84 4.38 -1.68 13.35
C SER A 84 3.72 -3.00 13.74
N MET A 85 3.75 -4.02 12.88
CA MET A 85 3.25 -5.37 13.15
C MET A 85 4.35 -6.33 13.63
N GLY A 86 5.57 -5.84 13.88
CA GLY A 86 6.71 -6.62 14.35
C GLY A 86 7.31 -7.54 13.28
N LYS A 87 7.17 -7.17 12.01
CA LYS A 87 7.73 -7.90 10.86
C LYS A 87 8.70 -7.00 10.10
N ASP A 88 9.47 -7.61 9.22
CA ASP A 88 10.46 -6.91 8.39
C ASP A 88 10.07 -7.06 6.90
N ILE A 89 10.21 -5.98 6.12
CA ILE A 89 9.79 -5.95 4.71
C ILE A 89 10.67 -6.86 3.82
N ASN A 90 11.95 -6.99 4.14
CA ASN A 90 12.90 -7.83 3.39
C ASN A 90 12.57 -9.33 3.53
N SER A 91 11.82 -9.70 4.56
CA SER A 91 11.29 -11.05 4.74
C SER A 91 10.34 -11.50 3.62
N TYR A 92 9.76 -10.56 2.86
CA TYR A 92 8.81 -10.85 1.78
C TYR A 92 9.44 -10.81 0.38
N GLN A 93 10.75 -10.50 0.28
CA GLN A 93 11.53 -10.57 -0.97
C GLN A 93 10.88 -9.85 -2.17
N LEU A 94 10.28 -8.68 -1.92
CA LEU A 94 9.59 -7.88 -2.93
C LEU A 94 10.54 -7.46 -4.06
N LEU A 95 11.81 -7.21 -3.73
CA LEU A 95 12.88 -6.85 -4.66
C LEU A 95 14.04 -7.85 -4.57
N ASP A 96 14.90 -7.88 -5.59
CA ASP A 96 16.15 -8.66 -5.57
C ASP A 96 17.18 -8.09 -4.59
N GLU A 97 17.14 -6.78 -4.38
CA GLU A 97 18.02 -6.05 -3.47
C GLU A 97 17.33 -5.86 -2.11
N ASP A 98 18.14 -5.89 -1.05
CA ASP A 98 17.66 -5.60 0.30
C ASP A 98 17.26 -4.12 0.40
N ILE A 99 16.05 -3.90 0.90
CA ILE A 99 15.45 -2.59 1.08
C ILE A 99 15.98 -2.02 2.39
N SER A 100 16.90 -1.05 2.27
CA SER A 100 17.37 -0.24 3.39
C SER A 100 16.83 1.18 3.28
N PHE A 101 16.28 1.70 4.37
CA PHE A 101 15.90 3.11 4.48
C PHE A 101 16.92 3.83 5.36
N ASP A 102 17.68 4.76 4.79
CA ASP A 102 18.46 5.69 5.60
C ASP A 102 17.50 6.63 6.35
N ASP A 103 17.66 6.74 7.67
CA ASP A 103 16.86 7.61 8.56
C ASP A 103 16.96 9.11 8.19
N ALA A 104 17.83 9.49 7.26
CA ALA A 104 18.09 10.88 6.88
C ALA A 104 17.01 11.52 5.98
N GLU A 105 16.11 10.73 5.36
CA GLU A 105 15.03 11.25 4.51
C GLU A 105 13.68 11.33 5.25
N GLU A 106 13.65 12.13 6.33
CA GLU A 106 12.43 12.64 6.96
C GLU A 106 12.09 14.01 6.35
N PHE A 107 11.67 14.05 5.09
CA PHE A 107 11.03 15.26 4.58
C PHE A 107 10.00 14.91 3.50
N GLN A 108 8.75 14.75 3.92
CA GLN A 108 7.56 15.37 3.32
C GLN A 108 6.27 14.71 3.87
N SER A 109 6.02 14.87 5.17
CA SER A 109 4.66 14.77 5.69
C SER A 109 3.90 16.04 5.32
N ARG A 110 3.28 16.08 4.14
CA ARG A 110 2.07 16.87 3.94
C ARG A 110 0.87 15.94 4.13
N GLU A 111 0.62 15.57 5.37
CA GLU A 111 -0.69 15.04 5.76
C GLU A 111 -1.73 16.13 5.52
N ILE A 112 -2.49 16.02 4.42
CA ILE A 112 -3.80 16.65 4.35
C ILE A 112 -4.77 15.57 4.80
N ASN A 113 -5.05 15.55 6.10
CA ASN A 113 -6.19 14.85 6.66
C ASN A 113 -7.45 15.49 6.07
N ASN A 114 -7.98 14.91 4.99
CA ASN A 114 -9.26 15.31 4.42
C ASN A 114 -10.37 14.61 5.22
N GLU A 115 -10.65 15.12 6.41
CA GLU A 115 -11.84 14.75 7.17
C GLU A 115 -13.08 15.26 6.43
N LEU A 116 -13.98 14.33 6.09
CA LEU A 116 -15.28 14.59 5.47
C LEU A 116 -16.14 15.46 6.40
N GLY A 117 -16.20 16.77 6.15
CA GLY A 117 -17.28 17.62 6.61
C GLY A 117 -18.45 17.55 5.64
N VAL A 118 -19.37 16.61 5.82
CA VAL A 118 -20.64 16.62 5.10
C VAL A 118 -21.52 17.73 5.70
N GLU A 119 -21.68 18.84 4.99
CA GLU A 119 -22.67 19.86 5.34
C GLU A 119 -24.06 19.32 4.95
N ILE A 120 -24.87 19.01 5.97
CA ILE A 120 -26.28 18.68 5.80
C ILE A 120 -26.99 20.02 5.49
N PRO A 121 -27.64 20.20 4.33
CA PRO A 121 -28.40 21.40 4.08
C PRO A 121 -29.64 21.42 4.99
N GLU A 122 -29.74 22.43 5.86
CA GLU A 122 -30.97 22.73 6.58
C GLU A 122 -31.95 23.45 5.64
N GLU A 123 -32.67 22.68 4.81
CA GLU A 123 -33.96 23.12 4.30
C GLU A 123 -35.01 22.99 5.42
N ASP A 124 -35.06 23.96 6.34
CA ASP A 124 -36.28 24.31 7.08
C ASP A 124 -36.18 25.71 7.69
N ILE A 125 -36.31 26.75 6.85
CA ILE A 125 -36.86 28.04 7.29
C ILE A 125 -37.82 28.56 6.22
N THR A 126 -39.08 28.13 6.31
CA THR A 126 -40.22 28.91 5.81
C THR A 126 -41.16 29.17 6.96
#